data_AF-A0A449INI5-F1
#
_entry.id   AF-A0A449INI5-F1
#
_cell.length_a   1.000
_cell.length_b   1.000
_cell.length_c   1.000
_cell.angle_alpha   90.00
_cell.angle_beta   90.00
_cell.angle_gamma   90.00
#
_symmetry.space_group_name_H-M   'P 1'
#
loop_
_entity.id
_entity.type
_entity.pdbx_description
1 polymer ?
#
loop_
_entity_poly.entity_id
_entity_poly.type
_entity_poly.pdbx_seq_one_letter_code
_entity_poly.pdbx_strand_id
1 'polypeptide(L)'
;MLFEQDHFLKGINMQVDNKAFSNSAEEARSLEKMSALEAAIYLPSHYIQMLAGEKDSAVSKEELGFIIRRSDIHSVRAYVSESRKLPVDYNKIVAWFGLDTTSIPGLEPASIQSFHQRVVQHAGSWSALERETKELARQLNRFSDSFITHANGIIELINRLDSDRLFSGGLDDLTAAETAQLADGLSSTELKAVTIMREHVKSIKSSTDSYIKRAYAVGALAAEFERVLSDELTHEVNAKLDAYAKAGLSRDRETLTARIKELDSEIERLIRDYRSQVLYGHSGIFLGPIGLAVTGGIFGVKAEAIRTRKNKLIAERDIARQGSQEQEQLAMVLDATQQRFTDLRSRMLGAEEGAKRLAQVWSYISNYLDEVDHELGYVDSFGRLYKLKVDFAQLLNPWKRVKDYSVQISNAFNEIIEKRI
;
A
#
# COMPACT_ATOMS: atom_id res chain seq x y z
N MET A 1 16.74 -47.29 -16.18
CA MET A 1 15.30 -47.32 -16.52
C MET A 1 14.60 -46.52 -15.42
N LEU A 2 14.49 -45.20 -15.50
CA LEU A 2 13.59 -44.42 -16.37
C LEU A 2 12.18 -45.01 -16.37
N PHE A 3 11.30 -44.49 -15.52
CA PHE A 3 10.03 -43.81 -15.85
C PHE A 3 9.17 -43.66 -14.59
N GLU A 4 8.29 -42.65 -14.61
CA GLU A 4 7.29 -42.25 -13.59
C GLU A 4 7.66 -41.13 -12.60
N GLN A 5 8.13 -40.00 -13.15
CA GLN A 5 7.74 -38.68 -12.66
C GLN A 5 6.97 -37.97 -13.78
N ASP A 6 5.65 -38.18 -13.91
CA ASP A 6 4.87 -37.34 -14.83
C ASP A 6 3.35 -37.25 -14.59
N HIS A 7 2.83 -37.70 -13.44
CA HIS A 7 1.37 -37.79 -13.25
C HIS A 7 0.73 -36.89 -12.18
N PHE A 8 1.46 -35.91 -11.60
CA PHE A 8 0.86 -35.01 -10.60
C PHE A 8 0.91 -33.51 -10.94
N LEU A 9 1.34 -33.14 -12.15
CA LEU A 9 1.30 -31.75 -12.65
C LEU A 9 0.16 -31.48 -13.64
N LYS A 10 -0.76 -32.43 -13.85
CA LYS A 10 -1.87 -32.29 -14.82
C LYS A 10 -3.24 -31.93 -14.22
N GLY A 11 -3.32 -31.59 -12.93
CA GLY A 11 -4.58 -31.32 -12.23
C GLY A 11 -4.89 -29.86 -11.91
N ILE A 12 -3.94 -28.92 -12.07
CA ILE A 12 -4.20 -27.49 -11.91
C ILE A 12 -4.32 -26.93 -13.33
N ASN A 13 -5.52 -27.05 -13.90
CA ASN A 13 -5.86 -26.40 -15.15
C ASN A 13 -5.61 -24.90 -14.99
N MET A 14 -4.53 -24.44 -15.62
CA MET A 14 -4.06 -23.07 -15.61
C MET A 14 -4.90 -22.25 -16.58
N GLN A 15 -6.20 -22.12 -16.29
CA GLN A 15 -6.99 -20.96 -16.70
C GLN A 15 -6.74 -19.86 -15.66
N VAL A 16 -5.52 -19.33 -15.64
CA VAL A 16 -5.39 -17.93 -15.25
C VAL A 16 -6.15 -17.18 -16.34
N ASP A 17 -7.17 -16.40 -15.96
CA ASP A 17 -8.02 -15.68 -16.90
C ASP A 17 -7.17 -14.86 -17.89
N ASN A 18 -6.92 -15.44 -19.08
CA ASN A 18 -6.24 -14.79 -20.20
C ASN A 18 -6.96 -13.49 -20.60
N LYS A 19 -8.24 -13.38 -20.24
CA LYS A 19 -9.11 -12.22 -20.42
C LYS A 19 -8.76 -11.06 -19.48
N ALA A 20 -8.33 -11.33 -18.24
CA ALA A 20 -7.92 -10.30 -17.29
C ALA A 20 -6.57 -9.68 -17.67
N PHE A 21 -5.63 -10.51 -18.12
CA PHE A 21 -4.36 -10.04 -18.66
C PHE A 21 -4.52 -9.27 -19.98
N SER A 22 -5.39 -9.72 -20.91
CA SER A 22 -5.62 -8.99 -22.16
C SER A 22 -6.30 -7.63 -21.95
N ASN A 23 -7.29 -7.54 -21.05
CA ASN A 23 -7.96 -6.27 -20.73
C ASN A 23 -6.99 -5.28 -20.07
N SER A 24 -6.13 -5.76 -19.17
CA SER A 24 -5.12 -4.91 -18.50
C SER A 24 -4.10 -4.29 -19.48
N ALA A 25 -3.77 -5.01 -20.55
CA ALA A 25 -2.84 -4.58 -21.59
C ALA A 25 -3.42 -3.47 -22.49
N GLU A 26 -4.71 -3.58 -22.81
CA GLU A 26 -5.43 -2.63 -23.65
C GLU A 26 -5.75 -1.32 -22.89
N GLU A 27 -6.02 -1.43 -21.59
CA GLU A 27 -6.24 -0.29 -20.69
C GLU A 27 -4.94 0.43 -20.31
N ALA A 28 -3.83 -0.28 -20.12
CA ALA A 28 -2.50 0.33 -19.97
C ALA A 28 -2.18 1.26 -21.15
N ARG A 29 -2.45 0.80 -22.38
CA ARG A 29 -2.32 1.62 -23.61
C ARG A 29 -3.30 2.78 -23.69
N SER A 30 -4.42 2.74 -22.98
CA SER A 30 -5.38 3.85 -22.86
C SER A 30 -4.84 4.95 -21.94
N LEU A 31 -4.14 4.58 -20.87
CA LEU A 31 -3.53 5.51 -19.91
C LEU A 31 -2.31 6.23 -20.48
N GLU A 32 -1.51 5.58 -21.33
CA GLU A 32 -0.41 6.22 -22.07
C GLU A 32 -0.89 7.37 -22.98
N LYS A 33 -2.19 7.37 -23.33
CA LYS A 33 -2.79 8.34 -24.25
C LYS A 33 -3.52 9.47 -23.53
N MET A 34 -3.67 9.40 -22.21
CA MET A 34 -4.35 10.45 -21.45
C MET A 34 -3.46 11.69 -21.34
N SER A 35 -4.05 12.85 -21.58
CA SER A 35 -3.48 14.14 -21.16
C SER A 35 -3.34 14.19 -19.63
N ALA A 36 -2.49 15.09 -19.13
CA ALA A 36 -2.34 15.29 -17.69
C ALA A 36 -3.67 15.67 -17.01
N LEU A 37 -4.51 16.46 -17.70
CA LEU A 37 -5.86 16.81 -17.24
C LEU A 37 -6.77 15.57 -17.12
N GLU A 38 -6.84 14.74 -18.16
CA GLU A 38 -7.67 13.51 -18.14
C GLU A 38 -7.23 12.57 -17.01
N ALA A 39 -5.92 12.41 -16.83
CA ALA A 39 -5.33 11.64 -15.75
C ALA A 39 -5.69 12.23 -14.37
N ALA A 40 -5.59 13.56 -14.20
CA ALA A 40 -5.96 14.28 -12.99
C ALA A 40 -7.46 14.17 -12.66
N ILE A 41 -8.34 14.15 -13.66
CA ILE A 41 -9.79 14.00 -13.50
C ILE A 41 -10.14 12.57 -13.06
N TYR A 42 -9.58 11.57 -13.73
CA TYR A 42 -10.06 10.19 -13.61
C TYR A 42 -9.37 9.42 -12.48
N LEU A 43 -8.03 9.43 -12.42
CA LEU A 43 -7.26 8.45 -11.66
C LEU A 43 -7.42 8.58 -10.13
N PRO A 44 -7.36 9.79 -9.53
CA PRO A 44 -7.53 9.93 -8.07
C PRO A 44 -8.89 9.49 -7.58
N SER A 45 -9.96 9.92 -8.26
CA SER A 45 -11.33 9.52 -7.91
C SER A 45 -11.56 8.03 -8.14
N HIS A 46 -11.02 7.46 -9.22
CA HIS A 46 -11.13 6.02 -9.49
C HIS A 46 -10.46 5.21 -8.38
N TYR A 47 -9.24 5.60 -8.01
CA TYR A 47 -8.47 4.88 -7.00
C TYR A 47 -9.17 4.87 -5.64
N ILE A 48 -9.65 6.03 -5.21
CA ILE A 48 -10.32 6.15 -3.92
C ILE A 48 -11.66 5.40 -3.87
N GLN A 49 -12.40 5.34 -4.98
CA GLN A 49 -13.61 4.50 -5.09
C GLN A 49 -13.30 3.00 -4.93
N MET A 50 -12.16 2.55 -5.45
CA MET A 50 -11.70 1.17 -5.23
C MET A 50 -11.34 0.93 -3.75
N LEU A 51 -10.60 1.85 -3.12
CA LEU A 51 -10.28 1.74 -1.69
C LEU A 51 -11.54 1.77 -0.79
N ALA A 52 -12.59 2.47 -1.22
CA ALA A 52 -13.88 2.51 -0.53
C ALA A 52 -14.77 1.28 -0.81
N GLY A 53 -14.43 0.43 -1.78
CA GLY A 53 -15.22 -0.75 -2.13
C GLY A 53 -16.48 -0.45 -2.91
N GLU A 54 -16.47 0.65 -3.66
CA GLU A 54 -17.55 1.05 -4.58
C GLU A 54 -17.28 0.62 -6.03
N LYS A 55 -16.05 0.15 -6.30
CA LYS A 55 -15.65 -0.46 -7.57
C LYS A 55 -15.02 -1.81 -7.32
N ASP A 56 -15.18 -2.70 -8.30
CA ASP A 56 -14.57 -4.03 -8.26
C ASP A 56 -13.05 -3.91 -8.06
N SER A 57 -12.54 -4.72 -7.14
CA SER A 57 -11.13 -4.84 -6.84
C SER A 57 -10.80 -6.31 -6.59
N ALA A 58 -9.54 -6.72 -6.71
CA ALA A 58 -9.14 -8.08 -6.34
C ALA A 58 -9.13 -8.32 -4.81
N VAL A 59 -9.48 -7.32 -4.00
CA VAL A 59 -9.64 -7.44 -2.56
C VAL A 59 -11.13 -7.40 -2.23
N SER A 60 -11.61 -8.35 -1.43
CA SER A 60 -13.01 -8.35 -1.00
C SER A 60 -13.30 -7.10 -0.17
N LYS A 61 -14.56 -6.62 -0.21
CA LYS A 61 -14.97 -5.38 0.47
C LYS A 61 -14.69 -5.42 1.99
N GLU A 62 -14.71 -6.61 2.57
CA GLU A 62 -14.45 -6.88 3.99
C GLU A 62 -12.96 -6.77 4.34
N GLU A 63 -12.07 -6.98 3.37
CA GLU A 63 -10.63 -6.87 3.53
C GLU A 63 -10.09 -5.47 3.18
N LEU A 64 -10.92 -4.62 2.55
CA LEU A 64 -10.55 -3.24 2.22
C LEU A 64 -10.21 -2.43 3.46
N GLY A 65 -8.99 -1.91 3.45
CA GLY A 65 -8.52 -0.85 4.33
C GLY A 65 -8.01 0.33 3.49
N PHE A 66 -7.14 1.15 4.07
CA PHE A 66 -6.49 2.23 3.33
C PHE A 66 -5.23 1.73 2.62
N ILE A 67 -4.07 1.89 3.24
CA ILE A 67 -2.79 1.30 2.79
C ILE A 67 -2.63 -0.13 3.35
N ILE A 68 -3.19 -0.38 4.53
CA ILE A 68 -3.09 -1.64 5.26
C ILE A 68 -4.48 -2.27 5.30
N ARG A 69 -4.61 -3.56 4.96
CA ARG A 69 -5.90 -4.28 4.96
C ARG A 69 -6.43 -4.47 6.37
N ARG A 70 -7.73 -4.76 6.49
CA ARG A 70 -8.35 -4.99 7.79
C ARG A 70 -7.74 -6.19 8.52
N SER A 71 -7.61 -7.34 7.86
CA SER A 71 -6.99 -8.52 8.47
C SER A 71 -5.51 -8.32 8.78
N ASP A 72 -4.82 -7.46 8.03
CA ASP A 72 -3.41 -7.13 8.27
C ASP A 72 -3.24 -6.43 9.62
N ILE A 73 -4.09 -5.43 9.93
CA ILE A 73 -4.05 -4.69 11.20
C ILE A 73 -4.24 -5.65 12.38
N HIS A 74 -5.21 -6.57 12.29
CA HIS A 74 -5.43 -7.58 13.33
C HIS A 74 -4.21 -8.48 13.53
N SER A 75 -3.59 -8.93 12.43
CA SER A 75 -2.42 -9.80 12.46
C SER A 75 -1.21 -9.11 13.10
N VAL A 76 -0.97 -7.83 12.75
CA VAL A 76 0.13 -7.07 13.33
C VAL A 76 -0.11 -6.77 14.81
N ARG A 77 -1.34 -6.40 15.20
CA ARG A 77 -1.67 -6.19 16.62
C ARG A 77 -1.54 -7.46 17.45
N ALA A 78 -1.92 -8.61 16.90
CA ALA A 78 -1.69 -9.89 17.54
C ALA A 78 -0.18 -10.15 17.73
N TYR A 79 0.63 -9.91 16.70
CA TYR A 79 2.10 -9.99 16.82
C TYR A 79 2.67 -9.05 17.89
N VAL A 80 2.23 -7.79 17.92
CA VAL A 80 2.68 -6.81 18.93
C VAL A 80 2.29 -7.25 20.33
N SER A 81 1.06 -7.73 20.52
CA SER A 81 0.56 -8.23 21.79
C SER A 81 1.37 -9.45 22.28
N GLU A 82 1.57 -10.45 21.43
CA GLU A 82 2.33 -11.65 21.79
C GLU A 82 3.82 -11.35 22.02
N SER A 83 4.42 -10.47 21.22
CA SER A 83 5.82 -10.09 21.40
C SER A 83 6.05 -9.45 22.77
N ARG A 84 5.12 -8.63 23.26
CA ARG A 84 5.19 -8.02 24.60
C ARG A 84 5.11 -9.03 25.75
N LYS A 85 4.62 -10.24 25.50
CA LYS A 85 4.56 -11.32 26.50
C LYS A 85 5.85 -12.14 26.56
N LEU A 86 6.76 -11.99 25.58
CA LEU A 86 8.02 -12.72 25.57
C LEU A 86 8.87 -12.33 26.79
N PRO A 87 9.44 -13.31 27.51
CA PRO A 87 10.30 -13.02 28.65
C PRO A 87 11.60 -12.39 28.14
N VAL A 88 11.89 -11.17 28.59
CA VAL A 88 13.16 -10.45 28.29
C VAL A 88 14.10 -10.38 29.50
N ASP A 89 13.62 -10.84 30.66
CA ASP A 89 14.42 -10.98 31.88
C ASP A 89 15.12 -12.34 31.87
N TYR A 90 16.43 -12.34 32.16
CA TYR A 90 17.26 -13.54 32.11
C TYR A 90 16.76 -14.63 33.05
N ASN A 91 16.36 -14.29 34.27
CA ASN A 91 15.90 -15.28 35.26
C ASN A 91 14.55 -15.87 34.84
N LYS A 92 13.65 -15.05 34.26
CA LYS A 92 12.40 -15.55 33.68
C LYS A 92 12.65 -16.48 32.51
N ILE A 93 13.64 -16.20 31.67
CA ILE A 93 14.05 -17.10 30.58
C ILE A 93 14.60 -18.40 31.17
N VAL A 94 15.54 -18.37 32.11
CA VAL A 94 16.06 -19.59 32.74
C VAL A 94 14.93 -20.45 33.35
N ALA A 95 13.98 -19.81 34.03
CA ALA A 95 12.81 -20.49 34.60
C ALA A 95 11.84 -21.04 33.54
N TRP A 96 11.81 -20.45 32.34
CA TRP A 96 10.90 -20.80 31.25
C TRP A 96 11.43 -21.92 30.34
N PHE A 97 12.74 -22.18 30.34
CA PHE A 97 13.40 -23.09 29.39
C PHE A 97 13.62 -24.53 29.87
N GLY A 98 13.55 -24.80 31.17
CA GLY A 98 14.06 -26.06 31.73
C GLY A 98 15.58 -26.22 31.52
N LEU A 99 16.20 -27.16 32.22
CA LEU A 99 17.68 -27.27 32.29
C LEU A 99 18.34 -27.72 30.96
N ASP A 100 17.60 -28.35 30.05
CA ASP A 100 18.16 -29.15 28.94
C ASP A 100 18.69 -28.35 27.74
N THR A 101 18.50 -27.03 27.68
CA THR A 101 18.95 -26.18 26.56
C THR A 101 20.16 -25.31 26.86
N THR A 102 20.58 -25.25 28.13
CA THR A 102 21.67 -24.35 28.59
C THR A 102 23.04 -24.65 27.98
N SER A 103 23.25 -25.85 27.46
CA SER A 103 24.50 -26.32 26.85
C SER A 103 24.48 -26.36 25.31
N ILE A 104 23.36 -25.95 24.67
CA ILE A 104 23.22 -26.01 23.21
C ILE A 104 23.58 -24.64 22.60
N PRO A 105 24.62 -24.57 21.74
CA PRO A 105 24.98 -23.33 21.05
C PRO A 105 23.82 -22.70 20.30
N GLY A 106 23.52 -21.43 20.58
CA GLY A 106 22.44 -20.66 19.97
C GLY A 106 21.09 -20.75 20.70
N LEU A 107 20.96 -21.64 21.68
CA LEU A 107 19.77 -21.80 22.53
C LEU A 107 20.04 -21.46 24.00
N GLU A 108 21.22 -20.94 24.32
CA GLU A 108 21.55 -20.51 25.67
C GLU A 108 20.58 -19.39 26.12
N PRO A 109 20.25 -19.28 27.43
CA PRO A 109 19.33 -18.28 27.93
C PRO A 109 19.66 -16.85 27.47
N ALA A 110 20.94 -16.48 27.42
CA ALA A 110 21.38 -15.17 26.91
C ALA A 110 21.08 -14.98 25.42
N SER A 111 21.26 -16.03 24.61
CA SER A 111 20.99 -16.01 23.17
C SER A 111 19.50 -15.84 22.88
N ILE A 112 18.64 -16.47 23.68
CA ILE A 112 17.18 -16.28 23.58
C ILE A 112 16.80 -14.90 24.09
N GLN A 113 17.38 -14.44 25.20
CA GLN A 113 17.09 -13.12 25.74
C GLN A 113 17.32 -12.03 24.69
N SER A 114 18.48 -12.08 24.03
CA SER A 114 18.82 -11.15 22.95
C SER A 114 17.79 -11.22 21.82
N PHE A 115 17.36 -12.42 21.42
CA PHE A 115 16.32 -12.59 20.41
C PHE A 115 15.00 -11.95 20.84
N HIS A 116 14.48 -12.31 22.02
CA HIS A 116 13.21 -11.76 22.54
C HIS A 116 13.26 -10.23 22.64
N GLN A 117 14.38 -9.66 23.10
CA GLN A 117 14.57 -8.21 23.15
C GLN A 117 14.47 -7.57 21.75
N ARG A 118 15.11 -8.17 20.73
CA ARG A 118 14.98 -7.69 19.34
C ARG A 118 13.55 -7.82 18.82
N VAL A 119 12.85 -8.92 19.11
CA VAL A 119 11.44 -9.11 18.69
C VAL A 119 10.54 -8.07 19.36
N VAL A 120 10.72 -7.79 20.65
CA VAL A 120 9.99 -6.75 21.39
C VAL A 120 10.29 -5.35 20.83
N GLN A 121 11.55 -5.05 20.54
CA GLN A 121 11.97 -3.78 19.94
C GLN A 121 11.31 -3.58 18.57
N HIS A 122 11.36 -4.61 17.72
CA HIS A 122 10.73 -4.58 16.40
C HIS A 122 9.21 -4.42 16.49
N ALA A 123 8.54 -5.14 17.39
CA ALA A 123 7.11 -4.92 17.65
C ALA A 123 6.78 -3.47 18.08
N GLY A 124 7.73 -2.77 18.71
CA GLY A 124 7.59 -1.34 19.05
C GLY A 124 7.52 -0.40 17.84
N SER A 125 8.15 -0.76 16.71
CA SER A 125 8.19 0.09 15.51
C SER A 125 6.82 0.21 14.82
N TRP A 126 5.92 -0.75 15.03
CA TRP A 126 4.55 -0.74 14.50
C TRP A 126 3.79 0.54 14.84
N SER A 127 3.99 1.08 16.05
CA SER A 127 3.28 2.26 16.54
C SER A 127 3.48 3.50 15.65
N ALA A 128 4.65 3.64 15.04
CA ALA A 128 4.92 4.71 14.09
C ALA A 128 4.16 4.48 12.78
N LEU A 129 4.24 3.29 12.21
CA LEU A 129 3.55 2.93 10.97
C LEU A 129 2.03 3.09 11.10
N GLU A 130 1.44 2.62 12.19
CA GLU A 130 0.01 2.77 12.48
C GLU A 130 -0.41 4.24 12.55
N ARG A 131 0.33 5.05 13.32
CA ARG A 131 0.04 6.48 13.49
C ARG A 131 0.16 7.25 12.18
N GLU A 132 1.24 7.05 11.42
CA GLU A 132 1.44 7.77 10.16
C GLU A 132 0.42 7.34 9.09
N THR A 133 0.03 6.06 9.07
CA THR A 133 -1.05 5.58 8.18
C THR A 133 -2.39 6.25 8.52
N LYS A 134 -2.72 6.37 9.81
CA LYS A 134 -3.93 7.08 10.29
C LYS A 134 -3.90 8.55 9.88
N GLU A 135 -2.77 9.21 10.09
CA GLU A 135 -2.62 10.63 9.77
C GLU A 135 -2.71 10.88 8.25
N LEU A 136 -2.17 9.97 7.43
CA LEU A 136 -2.28 10.03 5.98
C LEU A 136 -3.74 9.89 5.51
N ALA A 137 -4.50 8.95 6.08
CA ALA A 137 -5.93 8.82 5.79
C ALA A 137 -6.72 10.10 6.17
N ARG A 138 -6.40 10.71 7.33
CA ARG A 138 -7.02 11.98 7.76
C ARG A 138 -6.63 13.16 6.86
N GLN A 139 -5.40 13.16 6.34
CA GLN A 139 -4.93 14.19 5.43
C GLN A 139 -5.63 14.17 4.08
N LEU A 140 -6.12 13.02 3.62
CA LEU A 140 -6.87 12.92 2.37
C LEU A 140 -8.11 13.84 2.35
N ASN A 141 -8.80 13.98 3.48
CA ASN A 141 -9.94 14.88 3.61
C ASN A 141 -9.49 16.35 3.52
N ARG A 142 -8.48 16.73 4.32
CA ARG A 142 -7.91 18.09 4.31
C ARG A 142 -7.34 18.48 2.94
N PHE A 143 -6.73 17.52 2.25
CA PHE A 143 -6.25 17.70 0.88
C PHE A 143 -7.42 18.06 -0.05
N SER A 144 -8.50 17.26 -0.03
CA SER A 144 -9.68 17.49 -0.87
C SER A 144 -10.32 18.85 -0.58
N ASP A 145 -10.41 19.24 0.69
CA ASP A 145 -10.92 20.56 1.09
C ASP A 145 -10.07 21.72 0.57
N SER A 146 -8.74 21.61 0.72
CA SER A 146 -7.80 22.58 0.18
C SER A 146 -7.94 22.67 -1.34
N PHE A 147 -7.96 21.53 -2.04
CA PHE A 147 -8.13 21.48 -3.49
C PHE A 147 -9.41 22.21 -3.93
N ILE A 148 -10.56 21.83 -3.38
CA ILE A 148 -11.87 22.39 -3.74
C ILE A 148 -11.90 23.90 -3.48
N THR A 149 -11.36 24.34 -2.34
CA THR A 149 -11.33 25.76 -1.96
C THR A 149 -10.53 26.58 -2.95
N HIS A 150 -9.31 26.15 -3.29
CA HIS A 150 -8.47 26.90 -4.22
C HIS A 150 -8.96 26.81 -5.67
N ALA A 151 -9.49 25.66 -6.09
CA ALA A 151 -10.11 25.51 -7.42
C ALA A 151 -11.32 26.44 -7.59
N ASN A 152 -12.19 26.54 -6.59
CA ASN A 152 -13.30 27.49 -6.60
C ASN A 152 -12.79 28.94 -6.63
N GLY A 153 -11.73 29.27 -5.89
CA GLY A 153 -11.11 30.60 -5.95
C GLY A 153 -10.65 30.98 -7.36
N ILE A 154 -10.04 30.04 -8.10
CA ILE A 154 -9.65 30.24 -9.50
C ILE A 154 -10.89 30.49 -10.38
N ILE A 155 -11.91 29.63 -10.27
CA ILE A 155 -13.15 29.73 -11.05
C ILE A 155 -13.88 31.06 -10.76
N GLU A 156 -13.97 31.47 -9.50
CA GLU A 156 -14.63 32.72 -9.09
C GLU A 156 -13.89 33.95 -9.62
N LEU A 157 -12.55 33.95 -9.60
CA LEU A 157 -11.77 35.04 -10.19
C LEU A 157 -12.06 35.16 -11.69
N ILE A 158 -12.08 34.02 -12.41
CA ILE A 158 -12.38 34.02 -13.85
C ILE A 158 -13.82 34.49 -14.11
N ASN A 159 -14.80 34.04 -13.33
CA ASN A 159 -16.20 34.47 -13.46
C ASN A 159 -16.40 35.99 -13.26
N ARG A 160 -15.64 36.62 -12.37
CA ARG A 160 -15.69 38.07 -12.18
C ARG A 160 -15.18 38.81 -13.41
N LEU A 161 -14.05 38.36 -13.97
CA LEU A 161 -13.49 38.95 -15.19
C LEU A 161 -14.38 38.71 -16.41
N ASP A 162 -15.03 37.54 -16.50
CA ASP A 162 -16.01 37.14 -17.52
C ASP A 162 -17.22 38.09 -17.52
N SER A 163 -17.74 38.37 -16.32
CA SER A 163 -18.89 39.29 -16.13
C SER A 163 -18.59 40.71 -16.63
N ASP A 164 -17.34 41.16 -16.51
CA ASP A 164 -16.89 42.47 -17.02
C ASP A 164 -16.81 42.51 -18.56
N ARG A 165 -16.67 41.34 -19.21
CA ARG A 165 -16.64 41.18 -20.68
C ARG A 165 -18.01 40.88 -21.31
N LEU A 166 -19.04 40.60 -20.50
CA LEU A 166 -20.46 40.44 -20.91
C LEU A 166 -20.73 39.30 -21.91
N PHE A 167 -20.03 38.17 -21.81
CA PHE A 167 -20.30 37.02 -22.69
C PHE A 167 -21.64 36.34 -22.36
N SER A 168 -22.36 35.90 -23.40
CA SER A 168 -23.60 35.13 -23.27
C SER A 168 -23.42 33.68 -23.71
N GLY A 169 -23.66 32.70 -22.82
CA GLY A 169 -23.59 31.27 -23.15
C GLY A 169 -22.22 30.58 -22.91
N GLY A 170 -22.06 29.36 -23.41
CA GLY A 170 -20.79 28.62 -23.38
C GLY A 170 -19.87 28.97 -24.56
N LEU A 171 -18.66 28.39 -24.62
CA LEU A 171 -17.70 28.62 -25.73
C LEU A 171 -18.30 28.33 -27.12
N ASP A 172 -19.21 27.36 -27.20
CA ASP A 172 -19.85 26.93 -28.45
C ASP A 172 -20.97 27.88 -28.91
N ASP A 173 -21.44 28.79 -28.05
CA ASP A 173 -22.55 29.71 -28.30
C ASP A 173 -22.08 31.14 -28.60
N LEU A 174 -20.76 31.38 -28.61
CA LEU A 174 -20.20 32.71 -28.79
C LEU A 174 -20.41 33.23 -30.21
N THR A 175 -20.85 34.48 -30.31
CA THR A 175 -20.84 35.23 -31.55
C THR A 175 -19.40 35.46 -32.05
N ALA A 176 -19.24 35.78 -33.33
CA ALA A 176 -17.94 36.13 -33.90
C ALA A 176 -17.28 37.34 -33.18
N ALA A 177 -18.10 38.27 -32.66
CA ALA A 177 -17.63 39.43 -31.89
C ALA A 177 -17.10 39.01 -30.51
N GLU A 178 -17.82 38.13 -29.80
CA GLU A 178 -17.39 37.59 -28.51
C GLU A 178 -16.13 36.71 -28.68
N THR A 179 -16.04 35.94 -29.76
CA THR A 179 -14.86 35.14 -30.11
C THR A 179 -13.63 36.03 -30.35
N ALA A 180 -13.80 37.17 -31.01
CA ALA A 180 -12.72 38.14 -31.23
C ALA A 180 -12.24 38.74 -29.89
N GLN A 181 -13.14 39.07 -28.97
CA GLN A 181 -12.76 39.56 -27.64
C GLN A 181 -11.99 38.52 -26.82
N LEU A 182 -12.26 37.22 -26.99
CA LEU A 182 -11.46 36.18 -26.34
C LEU A 182 -10.01 36.14 -26.81
N ALA A 183 -9.74 36.57 -28.04
CA ALA A 183 -8.42 36.62 -28.64
C ALA A 183 -7.66 37.92 -28.30
N ASP A 184 -8.34 38.94 -27.76
CA ASP A 184 -7.69 40.16 -27.29
C ASP A 184 -6.78 39.88 -26.10
N GLY A 185 -5.74 40.71 -26.00
CA GLY A 185 -4.78 40.66 -24.91
C GLY A 185 -5.43 40.89 -23.52
N LEU A 186 -4.72 40.45 -22.48
CA LEU A 186 -5.14 40.71 -21.10
C LEU A 186 -4.88 42.16 -20.66
N SER A 187 -5.85 42.74 -19.98
CA SER A 187 -5.74 44.02 -19.27
C SER A 187 -4.86 43.91 -18.02
N SER A 188 -4.47 45.06 -17.44
CA SER A 188 -3.70 45.11 -16.19
C SER A 188 -4.43 44.43 -15.02
N THR A 189 -5.76 44.55 -14.95
CA THR A 189 -6.58 43.90 -13.92
C THR A 189 -6.57 42.38 -14.09
N GLU A 190 -6.69 41.89 -15.32
CA GLU A 190 -6.67 40.47 -15.64
C GLU A 190 -5.28 39.85 -15.35
N LEU A 191 -4.19 40.56 -15.68
CA LEU A 191 -2.83 40.12 -15.34
C LEU A 191 -2.58 40.03 -13.83
N LYS A 192 -3.19 40.93 -13.04
CA LYS A 192 -3.17 40.83 -11.57
C LYS A 192 -3.97 39.61 -11.09
N ALA A 193 -5.14 39.37 -11.66
CA ALA A 193 -5.95 38.19 -11.33
C ALA A 193 -5.22 36.89 -11.67
N VAL A 194 -4.51 36.83 -12.81
CA VAL A 194 -3.63 35.71 -13.17
C VAL A 194 -2.58 35.45 -12.09
N THR A 195 -1.97 36.50 -11.53
CA THR A 195 -1.00 36.35 -10.44
C THR A 195 -1.62 35.67 -9.22
N ILE A 196 -2.85 36.06 -8.84
CA ILE A 196 -3.59 35.44 -7.74
C ILE A 196 -3.98 33.99 -8.08
N MET A 197 -4.41 33.71 -9.31
CA MET A 197 -4.71 32.34 -9.76
C MET A 197 -3.48 31.44 -9.63
N ARG A 198 -2.29 31.94 -9.96
CA ARG A 198 -1.03 31.18 -9.77
C ARG A 198 -0.74 30.89 -8.30
N GLU A 199 -1.07 31.79 -7.38
CA GLU A 199 -0.94 31.52 -5.94
C GLU A 199 -1.89 30.40 -5.48
N HIS A 200 -3.11 30.35 -6.01
CA HIS A 200 -4.03 29.23 -5.78
C HIS A 200 -3.45 27.92 -6.33
N VAL A 201 -2.96 27.89 -7.57
CA VAL A 201 -2.34 26.71 -8.18
C VAL A 201 -1.15 26.21 -7.34
N LYS A 202 -0.25 27.11 -6.93
CA LYS A 202 0.89 26.79 -6.07
C LYS A 202 0.47 26.25 -4.70
N SER A 203 -0.63 26.76 -4.15
CA SER A 203 -1.17 26.26 -2.88
C SER A 203 -1.69 24.83 -3.02
N ILE A 204 -2.43 24.53 -4.09
CA ILE A 204 -2.88 23.16 -4.39
C ILE A 204 -1.68 22.24 -4.61
N LYS A 205 -0.67 22.69 -5.36
CA LYS A 205 0.54 21.92 -5.64
C LYS A 205 1.29 21.60 -4.36
N SER A 206 1.49 22.58 -3.48
CA SER A 206 2.15 22.38 -2.19
C SER A 206 1.45 21.32 -1.33
N SER A 207 0.11 21.37 -1.26
CA SER A 207 -0.70 20.36 -0.58
C SER A 207 -0.55 18.98 -1.22
N THR A 208 -0.48 18.91 -2.56
CA THR A 208 -0.29 17.66 -3.33
C THR A 208 1.07 17.04 -3.04
N ASP A 209 2.14 17.82 -3.15
CA ASP A 209 3.51 17.36 -2.91
C ASP A 209 3.72 16.91 -1.45
N SER A 210 3.10 17.62 -0.50
CA SER A 210 3.12 17.21 0.90
C SER A 210 2.44 15.85 1.10
N TYR A 211 1.30 15.61 0.45
CA TYR A 211 0.61 14.33 0.53
C TYR A 211 1.43 13.19 -0.10
N ILE A 212 2.01 13.40 -1.29
CA ILE A 212 2.89 12.45 -1.97
C ILE A 212 4.08 12.06 -1.08
N LYS A 213 4.77 13.05 -0.50
CA LYS A 213 5.92 12.80 0.39
C LYS A 213 5.54 11.94 1.60
N ARG A 214 4.37 12.18 2.18
CA ARG A 214 3.89 11.41 3.34
C ARG A 214 3.47 10.00 2.97
N ALA A 215 2.87 9.80 1.80
CA ALA A 215 2.59 8.47 1.28
C ALA A 215 3.89 7.67 1.12
N TYR A 216 4.95 8.24 0.52
CA TYR A 216 6.25 7.58 0.46
C TYR A 216 6.87 7.31 1.85
N ALA A 217 6.72 8.22 2.81
CA ALA A 217 7.21 8.02 4.16
C ALA A 217 6.52 6.84 4.88
N VAL A 218 5.20 6.68 4.71
CA VAL A 218 4.47 5.49 5.20
C VAL A 218 4.98 4.22 4.53
N GLY A 219 5.20 4.27 3.20
CA GLY A 219 5.79 3.15 2.47
C GLY A 219 7.18 2.76 2.98
N ALA A 220 8.02 3.74 3.31
CA ALA A 220 9.35 3.51 3.87
C ALA A 220 9.30 2.87 5.28
N LEU A 221 8.33 3.27 6.12
CA LEU A 221 8.12 2.63 7.41
C LEU A 221 7.71 1.16 7.27
N ALA A 222 6.84 0.85 6.30
CA ALA A 222 6.45 -0.53 6.01
C ALA A 222 7.63 -1.35 5.46
N ALA A 223 8.43 -0.75 4.56
CA ALA A 223 9.63 -1.38 4.02
C ALA A 223 10.67 -1.68 5.11
N GLU A 224 10.90 -0.76 6.04
CA GLU A 224 11.84 -0.99 7.14
C GLU A 224 11.34 -2.06 8.13
N PHE A 225 10.05 -2.07 8.43
CA PHE A 225 9.43 -3.14 9.22
C PHE A 225 9.62 -4.51 8.54
N GLU A 226 9.40 -4.58 7.23
CA GLU A 226 9.62 -5.80 6.46
C GLU A 226 11.09 -6.22 6.44
N ARG A 227 12.00 -5.27 6.23
CA ARG A 227 13.44 -5.50 6.15
C ARG A 227 13.97 -6.12 7.44
N VAL A 228 13.61 -5.58 8.61
CA VAL A 228 14.03 -6.14 9.90
C VAL A 228 13.49 -7.57 10.09
N LEU A 229 12.25 -7.84 9.67
CA LEU A 229 11.72 -9.21 9.70
C LEU A 229 12.52 -10.14 8.78
N SER A 230 12.75 -9.73 7.54
CA SER A 230 13.43 -10.51 6.50
C SER A 230 14.89 -10.78 6.83
N ASP A 231 15.65 -9.71 7.02
CA ASP A 231 17.12 -9.72 6.95
C ASP A 231 17.75 -9.97 8.32
N GLU A 232 16.96 -9.95 9.39
CA GLU A 232 17.46 -10.10 10.76
C GLU A 232 16.68 -11.19 11.51
N LEU A 233 15.39 -10.95 11.79
CA LEU A 233 14.63 -11.78 12.72
C LEU A 233 14.26 -13.16 12.16
N THR A 234 13.95 -13.27 10.86
CA THR A 234 13.69 -14.56 10.20
C THR A 234 14.94 -15.43 10.17
N HIS A 235 16.11 -14.86 9.85
CA HIS A 235 17.36 -15.62 9.88
C HIS A 235 17.68 -16.14 11.29
N GLU A 236 17.48 -15.30 12.30
CA GLU A 236 17.75 -15.67 13.68
C GLU A 236 16.82 -16.76 14.20
N VAL A 237 15.51 -16.65 13.98
CA VAL A 237 14.55 -17.67 14.44
C VAL A 237 14.79 -19.00 13.74
N ASN A 238 15.16 -18.99 12.46
CA ASN A 238 15.51 -20.19 11.71
C ASN A 238 16.80 -20.84 12.25
N ALA A 239 17.83 -20.05 12.59
CA ALA A 239 19.05 -20.57 13.18
C ALA A 239 18.79 -21.26 14.54
N LYS A 240 17.87 -20.71 15.35
CA LYS A 240 17.46 -21.32 16.61
C LYS A 240 16.65 -22.60 16.41
N LEU A 241 15.73 -22.63 15.45
CA LEU A 241 15.00 -23.85 15.08
C LEU A 241 15.94 -24.95 14.58
N ASP A 242 16.94 -24.60 13.76
CA ASP A 242 17.96 -25.53 13.28
C ASP A 242 18.82 -26.08 14.44
N ALA A 243 19.21 -25.23 15.39
CA ALA A 243 19.94 -25.65 16.59
C ALA A 243 19.11 -26.61 17.45
N TYR A 244 17.81 -26.34 17.60
CA TYR A 244 16.87 -27.19 18.34
C TYR A 244 16.72 -28.57 17.68
N ALA A 245 16.56 -28.61 16.36
CA ALA A 245 16.45 -29.87 15.61
C ALA A 245 17.74 -30.70 15.69
N LYS A 246 18.91 -30.07 15.50
CA LYS A 246 20.23 -30.75 15.54
C LYS A 246 20.59 -31.32 16.91
N ALA A 247 20.08 -30.72 17.98
CA ALA A 247 20.27 -31.23 19.33
C ALA A 247 19.47 -32.52 19.62
N GLY A 248 18.69 -33.03 18.66
CA GLY A 248 17.91 -34.25 18.83
C GLY A 248 16.72 -34.10 19.79
N LEU A 249 16.35 -32.85 20.11
CA LEU A 249 15.28 -32.53 21.06
C LEU A 249 13.87 -32.85 20.53
N SER A 250 13.73 -33.27 19.26
CA SER A 250 12.50 -33.83 18.70
C SER A 250 12.77 -34.50 17.35
N ARG A 251 12.46 -35.81 17.23
CA ARG A 251 12.75 -36.63 16.03
C ARG A 251 11.86 -36.28 14.83
N ASP A 252 10.66 -35.76 15.10
CA ASP A 252 9.68 -35.35 14.08
C ASP A 252 9.93 -33.90 13.57
N ARG A 253 10.78 -33.13 14.26
CA ARG A 253 11.07 -31.73 13.91
C ARG A 253 11.96 -31.56 12.69
N GLU A 254 12.86 -32.49 12.42
CA GLU A 254 13.83 -32.32 11.33
C GLU A 254 13.11 -32.23 9.97
N THR A 255 12.17 -33.14 9.73
CA THR A 255 11.33 -33.15 8.52
C THR A 255 10.43 -31.91 8.41
N LEU A 256 9.81 -31.49 9.52
CA LEU A 256 8.94 -30.32 9.54
C LEU A 256 9.71 -29.01 9.31
N THR A 257 10.88 -28.87 9.94
CA THR A 257 11.77 -27.70 9.78
C THR A 257 12.25 -27.60 8.34
N ALA A 258 12.65 -28.72 7.73
CA ALA A 258 13.03 -28.77 6.33
C ALA A 258 11.87 -28.34 5.41
N ARG A 259 10.65 -28.82 5.68
CA ARG A 259 9.46 -28.46 4.88
C ARG A 259 9.08 -26.98 5.02
N ILE A 260 9.16 -26.43 6.23
CA ILE A 260 8.92 -25.01 6.49
C ILE A 260 9.94 -24.15 5.74
N LYS A 261 11.23 -24.53 5.79
CA LYS A 261 12.31 -23.83 5.07
C LYS A 261 12.14 -23.85 3.55
N GLU A 262 11.67 -24.96 2.99
CA GLU A 262 11.33 -25.07 1.57
C GLU A 262 10.20 -24.09 1.20
N LEU A 263 9.11 -24.07 1.98
CA LEU A 263 8.00 -23.15 1.76
C LEU A 263 8.40 -21.68 1.90
N ASP A 264 9.22 -21.34 2.91
CA ASP A 264 9.72 -19.97 3.08
C ASP A 264 10.64 -19.58 1.92
N SER A 265 11.47 -20.49 1.41
CA SER A 265 12.30 -20.23 0.22
C SER A 265 11.45 -19.98 -1.03
N GLU A 266 10.33 -20.68 -1.18
CA GLU A 266 9.36 -20.45 -2.25
C GLU A 266 8.66 -19.09 -2.10
N ILE A 267 8.24 -18.73 -0.89
CA ILE A 267 7.68 -17.39 -0.59
C ILE A 267 8.69 -16.30 -0.92
N GLU A 268 9.95 -16.46 -0.52
CA GLU A 268 11.00 -15.50 -0.82
C GLU A 268 11.30 -15.37 -2.31
N ARG A 269 11.25 -16.47 -3.07
CA ARG A 269 11.38 -16.42 -4.53
C ARG A 269 10.23 -15.61 -5.12
N LEU A 270 8.98 -15.85 -4.70
CA LEU A 270 7.83 -15.08 -5.17
C LEU A 270 7.96 -13.58 -4.84
N ILE A 271 8.45 -13.26 -3.64
CA ILE A 271 8.72 -11.87 -3.22
C ILE A 271 9.81 -11.23 -4.10
N ARG A 272 10.92 -11.94 -4.35
CA ARG A 272 12.03 -11.44 -5.19
C ARG A 272 11.61 -11.27 -6.65
N ASP A 273 10.92 -12.24 -7.22
CA ASP A 273 10.41 -12.19 -8.59
C ASP A 273 9.49 -10.97 -8.77
N TYR A 274 8.59 -10.74 -7.82
CA TYR A 274 7.74 -9.55 -7.81
C TYR A 274 8.53 -8.24 -7.67
N ARG A 275 9.42 -8.12 -6.66
CA ARG A 275 10.27 -6.92 -6.49
C ARG A 275 11.07 -6.65 -7.76
N SER A 276 11.57 -7.69 -8.43
CA SER A 276 12.31 -7.56 -9.70
C SER A 276 11.42 -7.09 -10.86
N GLN A 277 10.17 -7.55 -10.96
CA GLN A 277 9.22 -7.08 -11.97
C GLN A 277 8.78 -5.64 -11.74
N VAL A 278 8.66 -5.22 -10.47
CA VAL A 278 8.37 -3.83 -10.10
C VAL A 278 9.59 -2.91 -10.28
N LEU A 279 10.83 -3.40 -10.09
CA LEU A 279 12.06 -2.60 -10.27
C LEU A 279 12.58 -2.55 -11.72
N TYR A 280 12.58 -3.67 -12.45
CA TYR A 280 13.10 -3.74 -13.83
C TYR A 280 12.08 -3.25 -14.88
N GLY A 281 10.83 -3.02 -14.48
CA GLY A 281 9.80 -2.35 -15.28
C GLY A 281 10.00 -0.83 -15.39
N HIS A 282 11.18 -0.37 -15.82
CA HIS A 282 11.37 1.00 -16.29
C HIS A 282 10.89 1.21 -17.74
N SER A 283 10.22 0.21 -18.32
CA SER A 283 9.47 0.30 -19.57
C SER A 283 7.97 0.12 -19.32
N GLY A 284 7.23 1.24 -19.29
CA GLY A 284 5.82 1.30 -19.67
C GLY A 284 4.81 0.54 -18.80
N ILE A 285 4.18 1.24 -17.85
CA ILE A 285 2.72 1.48 -17.82
C ILE A 285 1.77 0.26 -17.78
N PHE A 286 2.24 -0.99 -17.73
CA PHE A 286 1.42 -2.15 -18.06
C PHE A 286 0.41 -2.64 -17.03
N LEU A 287 0.11 -1.86 -16.00
CA LEU A 287 -1.06 -2.11 -15.15
C LEU A 287 -1.85 -0.85 -14.82
N GLY A 288 -1.35 0.37 -14.97
CA GLY A 288 -2.13 1.57 -14.63
C GLY A 288 -2.78 1.54 -13.23
N PRO A 289 -3.73 2.45 -12.97
CA PRO A 289 -4.62 2.32 -11.82
C PRO A 289 -5.83 1.39 -12.08
N ILE A 290 -5.80 0.46 -13.05
CA ILE A 290 -6.89 -0.55 -13.21
C ILE A 290 -6.38 -2.00 -13.13
N GLY A 291 -5.10 -2.24 -13.37
CA GLY A 291 -4.36 -3.38 -12.83
C GLY A 291 -4.29 -3.39 -11.29
N LEU A 292 -4.83 -2.35 -10.65
CA LEU A 292 -5.32 -2.36 -9.27
C LEU A 292 -6.31 -3.49 -8.96
N ALA A 293 -7.06 -3.95 -9.97
CA ALA A 293 -7.98 -5.07 -9.83
C ALA A 293 -7.29 -6.44 -9.93
N VAL A 294 -5.98 -6.53 -10.23
CA VAL A 294 -5.27 -7.81 -10.35
C VAL A 294 -4.29 -8.03 -9.19
N THR A 295 -3.79 -6.96 -8.57
CA THR A 295 -2.87 -7.08 -7.42
C THR A 295 -3.62 -7.02 -6.10
N GLY A 296 -4.61 -7.91 -5.93
CA GLY A 296 -5.30 -8.13 -4.66
C GLY A 296 -4.35 -8.69 -3.61
N GLY A 297 -3.46 -7.84 -3.09
CA GLY A 297 -2.42 -8.20 -2.14
C GLY A 297 -1.22 -8.75 -2.87
N ILE A 298 -0.03 -8.50 -2.35
CA ILE A 298 1.25 -8.87 -2.98
C ILE A 298 1.45 -10.39 -3.14
N PHE A 299 0.42 -11.15 -2.78
CA PHE A 299 0.36 -12.59 -2.78
C PHE A 299 -0.95 -12.95 -3.44
N GLY A 300 -0.94 -13.11 -4.77
CA GLY A 300 -2.10 -13.67 -5.47
C GLY A 300 -2.51 -15.04 -4.88
N VAL A 301 -3.57 -15.64 -5.43
CA VAL A 301 -4.13 -16.95 -5.00
C VAL A 301 -3.06 -18.01 -4.68
N LYS A 302 -1.95 -18.03 -5.44
CA LYS A 302 -0.81 -18.95 -5.22
C LYS A 302 -0.16 -18.79 -3.85
N ALA A 303 0.09 -17.57 -3.41
CA ALA A 303 0.77 -17.36 -2.15
C ALA A 303 -0.17 -17.44 -0.95
N GLU A 304 -1.45 -17.12 -1.11
CA GLU A 304 -2.46 -17.43 -0.10
C GLU A 304 -2.63 -18.96 0.08
N ALA A 305 -2.58 -19.73 -1.03
CA ALA A 305 -2.55 -21.19 -0.97
C ALA A 305 -1.28 -21.72 -0.26
N ILE A 306 -0.11 -21.12 -0.49
CA ILE A 306 1.14 -21.47 0.20
C ILE A 306 1.04 -21.15 1.70
N ARG A 307 0.52 -19.98 2.08
CA ARG A 307 0.29 -19.61 3.50
C ARG A 307 -0.69 -20.55 4.18
N THR A 308 -1.81 -20.85 3.54
CA THR A 308 -2.80 -21.82 4.03
C THR A 308 -2.16 -23.19 4.24
N ARG A 309 -1.33 -23.64 3.30
CA ARG A 309 -0.59 -24.90 3.42
C ARG A 309 0.43 -24.88 4.56
N LYS A 310 1.18 -23.79 4.74
CA LYS A 310 2.10 -23.60 5.88
C LYS A 310 1.33 -23.69 7.21
N ASN A 311 0.23 -22.95 7.33
CA ASN A 311 -0.59 -22.91 8.53
C ASN A 311 -1.22 -24.28 8.84
N LYS A 312 -1.61 -25.04 7.82
CA LYS A 312 -2.10 -26.41 7.97
C LYS A 312 -1.02 -27.35 8.53
N LEU A 313 0.19 -27.33 7.99
CA LEU A 313 1.31 -28.14 8.48
C LEU A 313 1.67 -27.79 9.95
N ILE A 314 1.55 -26.51 10.31
CA ILE A 314 1.74 -26.03 11.68
C ILE A 314 0.62 -26.54 12.61
N ALA A 315 -0.63 -26.49 12.19
CA ALA A 315 -1.75 -27.02 12.96
C ALA A 315 -1.67 -28.55 13.11
N GLU A 316 -1.28 -29.27 12.05
CA GLU A 316 -1.03 -30.72 12.07
C GLU A 316 0.07 -31.08 13.08
N ARG A 317 1.13 -30.26 13.16
CA ARG A 317 2.17 -30.36 14.19
C ARG A 317 1.62 -30.11 15.60
N ASP A 318 0.82 -29.06 15.80
CA ASP A 318 0.26 -28.73 17.12
C ASP A 318 -0.65 -29.85 17.64
N ILE A 319 -1.38 -30.52 16.74
CA ILE A 319 -2.18 -31.71 17.04
C ILE A 319 -1.29 -32.92 17.38
N ALA A 320 -0.24 -33.17 16.59
CA ALA A 320 0.72 -34.26 16.86
C ALA A 320 1.46 -34.11 18.19
N ARG A 321 1.61 -32.87 18.69
CA ARG A 321 2.32 -32.53 19.93
C ARG A 321 1.47 -32.49 21.19
N GLN A 322 0.14 -32.58 21.10
CA GLN A 322 -0.72 -32.61 22.29
C GLN A 322 -0.43 -33.80 23.24
N GLY A 323 0.34 -34.81 22.80
CA GLY A 323 0.83 -35.90 23.64
C GLY A 323 2.14 -35.66 24.41
N SER A 324 2.84 -34.53 24.24
CA SER A 324 4.20 -34.28 24.81
C SER A 324 4.38 -32.83 25.34
N GLN A 325 3.42 -32.35 26.13
CA GLN A 325 3.25 -30.92 26.42
C GLN A 325 4.35 -30.25 27.27
N GLU A 326 5.22 -30.99 27.96
CA GLU A 326 6.18 -30.40 28.90
C GLU A 326 7.60 -30.18 28.33
N GLN A 327 7.97 -30.81 27.20
CA GLN A 327 9.36 -30.78 26.70
C GLN A 327 9.61 -29.90 25.45
N GLU A 328 8.59 -29.26 24.87
CA GLU A 328 8.73 -28.54 23.58
C GLU A 328 8.26 -27.06 23.58
N GLN A 329 8.10 -26.44 24.75
CA GLN A 329 7.55 -25.08 24.87
C GLN A 329 8.35 -24.03 24.06
N LEU A 330 9.68 -24.03 24.21
CA LEU A 330 10.58 -23.14 23.47
C LEU A 330 10.28 -23.20 21.97
N ALA A 331 10.26 -24.40 21.46
CA ALA A 331 10.34 -24.57 20.03
C ALA A 331 8.95 -24.49 19.38
N MET A 332 7.85 -24.63 20.15
CA MET A 332 6.53 -24.11 19.75
C MET A 332 6.52 -22.58 19.60
N VAL A 333 7.15 -21.85 20.52
CA VAL A 333 7.22 -20.39 20.45
C VAL A 333 8.10 -19.92 19.31
N LEU A 334 9.24 -20.56 19.07
CA LEU A 334 10.08 -20.27 17.90
C LEU A 334 9.32 -20.50 16.60
N ASP A 335 8.61 -21.64 16.48
CA ASP A 335 7.82 -21.92 15.28
C ASP A 335 6.69 -20.88 15.07
N ALA A 336 5.94 -20.55 16.12
CA ALA A 336 4.86 -19.57 16.05
C ALA A 336 5.39 -18.17 15.71
N THR A 337 6.58 -17.82 16.22
CA THR A 337 7.27 -16.56 15.91
C THR A 337 7.70 -16.53 14.44
N GLN A 338 8.26 -17.63 13.94
CA GLN A 338 8.70 -17.80 12.56
C GLN A 338 7.55 -17.68 11.56
N GLN A 339 6.41 -18.31 11.85
CA GLN A 339 5.17 -18.16 11.08
C GLN A 339 4.70 -16.71 11.02
N ARG A 340 4.64 -16.04 12.18
CA ARG A 340 4.23 -14.63 12.26
C ARG A 340 5.16 -13.73 11.45
N PHE A 341 6.46 -13.97 11.45
CA PHE A 341 7.40 -13.18 10.65
C PHE A 341 7.13 -13.32 9.15
N THR A 342 7.01 -14.55 8.64
CA THR A 342 6.64 -14.79 7.23
C THR A 342 5.33 -14.07 6.89
N ASP A 343 4.35 -14.18 7.78
CA ASP A 343 3.04 -13.58 7.57
C ASP A 343 3.08 -12.05 7.53
N LEU A 344 3.85 -11.43 8.41
CA LEU A 344 3.97 -9.97 8.51
C LEU A 344 4.81 -9.38 7.40
N ARG A 345 5.89 -10.07 6.97
CA ARG A 345 6.69 -9.64 5.83
C ARG A 345 5.82 -9.42 4.61
N SER A 346 5.01 -10.43 4.30
CA SER A 346 4.04 -10.40 3.22
C SER A 346 3.10 -9.18 3.31
N ARG A 347 2.57 -8.91 4.50
CA ARG A 347 1.62 -7.82 4.71
C ARG A 347 2.28 -6.45 4.61
N MET A 348 3.51 -6.30 5.13
CA MET A 348 4.26 -5.05 5.06
C MET A 348 4.73 -4.70 3.65
N LEU A 349 5.08 -5.70 2.83
CA LEU A 349 5.25 -5.47 1.39
C LEU A 349 3.98 -4.85 0.82
N GLY A 350 2.82 -5.43 1.15
CA GLY A 350 1.50 -4.95 0.71
C GLY A 350 1.29 -3.47 1.00
N ALA A 351 1.62 -3.08 2.22
CA ALA A 351 1.56 -1.69 2.67
C ALA A 351 2.58 -0.78 1.97
N GLU A 352 3.82 -1.24 1.76
CA GLU A 352 4.85 -0.50 1.02
C GLU A 352 4.37 -0.14 -0.40
N GLU A 353 3.86 -1.13 -1.12
CA GLU A 353 3.38 -0.97 -2.49
C GLU A 353 2.10 -0.12 -2.56
N GLY A 354 1.15 -0.36 -1.64
CA GLY A 354 -0.07 0.44 -1.55
C GLY A 354 0.24 1.93 -1.35
N ALA A 355 1.22 2.24 -0.50
CA ALA A 355 1.66 3.60 -0.25
C ALA A 355 2.35 4.24 -1.49
N LYS A 356 3.19 3.49 -2.20
CA LYS A 356 3.81 3.94 -3.46
C LYS A 356 2.79 4.24 -4.54
N ARG A 357 1.77 3.38 -4.68
CA ARG A 357 0.66 3.56 -5.63
C ARG A 357 -0.17 4.78 -5.31
N LEU A 358 -0.49 4.99 -4.03
CA LEU A 358 -1.17 6.20 -3.58
C LEU A 358 -0.35 7.46 -3.94
N ALA A 359 0.96 7.47 -3.70
CA ALA A 359 1.83 8.57 -4.08
C ALA A 359 1.83 8.82 -5.60
N GLN A 360 1.88 7.75 -6.40
CA GLN A 360 1.84 7.83 -7.86
C GLN A 360 0.49 8.36 -8.37
N VAL A 361 -0.63 7.93 -7.81
CA VAL A 361 -1.96 8.44 -8.21
C VAL A 361 -2.06 9.94 -7.96
N TRP A 362 -1.46 10.43 -6.87
CA TRP A 362 -1.41 11.87 -6.58
C TRP A 362 -0.44 12.64 -7.47
N SER A 363 0.59 11.99 -8.04
CA SER A 363 1.54 12.69 -8.91
C SER A 363 0.92 13.17 -10.23
N TYR A 364 -0.14 12.51 -10.72
CA TYR A 364 -0.89 13.00 -11.89
C TYR A 364 -1.48 14.39 -11.66
N ILE A 365 -1.92 14.69 -10.43
CA ILE A 365 -2.40 16.03 -10.06
C ILE A 365 -1.24 17.01 -9.99
N SER A 366 -0.12 16.62 -9.40
CA SER A 366 1.07 17.49 -9.37
C SER A 366 1.50 17.86 -10.79
N ASN A 367 1.56 16.89 -11.70
CA ASN A 367 1.98 17.11 -13.08
C ASN A 367 1.01 18.07 -13.81
N TYR A 368 -0.30 17.86 -13.67
CA TYR A 368 -1.29 18.78 -14.22
C TYR A 368 -1.15 20.20 -13.64
N LEU A 369 -0.89 20.34 -12.34
CA LEU A 369 -0.68 21.65 -11.72
C LEU A 369 0.62 22.34 -12.17
N ASP A 370 1.66 21.56 -12.49
CA ASP A 370 2.89 22.08 -13.09
C ASP A 370 2.63 22.63 -14.50
N GLU A 371 1.84 21.91 -15.31
CA GLU A 371 1.41 22.40 -16.63
C GLU A 371 0.60 23.69 -16.50
N VAL A 372 -0.34 23.75 -15.56
CA VAL A 372 -1.16 24.95 -15.32
C VAL A 372 -0.31 26.14 -14.85
N ASP A 373 0.63 25.98 -13.91
CA ASP A 373 1.49 27.11 -13.48
C ASP A 373 2.38 27.59 -14.62
N HIS A 374 2.84 26.68 -15.48
CA HIS A 374 3.58 27.03 -16.68
C HIS A 374 2.71 27.81 -17.66
N GLU A 375 1.51 27.32 -18.00
CA GLU A 375 0.58 27.99 -18.91
C GLU A 375 0.17 29.38 -18.42
N LEU A 376 -0.12 29.53 -17.12
CA LEU A 376 -0.41 30.83 -16.50
C LEU A 376 0.77 31.79 -16.51
N GLY A 377 2.00 31.30 -16.68
CA GLY A 377 3.19 32.13 -16.87
C GLY A 377 3.24 32.84 -18.22
N TYR A 378 2.54 32.32 -19.23
CA TYR A 378 2.53 32.82 -20.60
C TYR A 378 1.11 33.13 -21.11
N VAL A 379 0.14 33.23 -20.19
CA VAL A 379 -1.24 33.49 -20.57
C VAL A 379 -1.38 34.89 -21.14
N ASP A 380 -1.85 34.94 -22.39
CA ASP A 380 -1.93 36.17 -23.19
C ASP A 380 -3.36 36.53 -23.56
N SER A 381 -4.32 35.62 -23.39
CA SER A 381 -5.70 35.79 -23.83
C SER A 381 -6.71 35.31 -22.80
N PHE A 382 -7.91 35.89 -22.85
CA PHE A 382 -9.00 35.50 -21.96
C PHE A 382 -9.54 34.10 -22.28
N GLY A 383 -9.49 33.67 -23.55
CA GLY A 383 -9.87 32.32 -23.95
C GLY A 383 -9.09 31.23 -23.21
N ARG A 384 -7.80 31.45 -22.93
CA ARG A 384 -6.98 30.53 -22.11
C ARG A 384 -7.44 30.48 -20.66
N LEU A 385 -7.83 31.63 -20.08
CA LEU A 385 -8.41 31.68 -18.73
C LEU A 385 -9.75 30.96 -18.67
N TYR A 386 -10.60 31.14 -19.68
CA TYR A 386 -11.87 30.42 -19.75
C TYR A 386 -11.66 28.90 -19.84
N LYS A 387 -10.73 28.43 -20.68
CA LYS A 387 -10.35 27.01 -20.74
C LYS A 387 -9.90 26.50 -19.36
N LEU A 388 -9.05 27.25 -18.66
CA LEU A 388 -8.61 26.90 -17.31
C LEU A 388 -9.77 26.76 -16.32
N LYS A 389 -10.78 27.65 -16.39
CA LYS A 389 -12.02 27.55 -15.60
C LYS A 389 -12.75 26.24 -15.89
N VAL A 390 -12.89 25.86 -17.16
CA VAL A 390 -13.53 24.60 -17.57
C VAL A 390 -12.75 23.40 -17.03
N ASP A 391 -11.43 23.41 -17.13
CA ASP A 391 -10.57 22.32 -16.66
C ASP A 391 -10.66 22.14 -15.13
N PHE A 392 -10.62 23.23 -14.35
CA PHE A 392 -10.83 23.16 -12.90
C PHE A 392 -12.26 22.75 -12.51
N ALA A 393 -13.28 23.18 -13.27
CA ALA A 393 -14.66 22.77 -13.02
C ALA A 393 -14.83 21.25 -13.18
N GLN A 394 -14.16 20.64 -14.16
CA GLN A 394 -14.16 19.18 -14.35
C GLN A 394 -13.50 18.44 -13.18
N LEU A 395 -12.52 19.04 -12.52
CA LEU A 395 -11.82 18.45 -11.37
C LEU A 395 -12.64 18.51 -10.07
N LEU A 396 -13.57 19.46 -9.91
CA LEU A 396 -14.32 19.63 -8.66
C LEU A 396 -15.12 18.39 -8.24
N ASN A 397 -15.84 17.76 -9.18
CA ASN A 397 -16.69 16.61 -8.87
C ASN A 397 -15.88 15.36 -8.43
N PRO A 398 -14.81 14.96 -9.14
CA PRO A 398 -13.85 13.98 -8.65
C PRO A 398 -13.37 14.23 -7.22
N TRP A 399 -12.98 15.47 -6.90
CA TRP A 399 -12.43 15.79 -5.57
C TRP A 399 -13.47 15.84 -4.46
N LYS A 400 -14.72 16.21 -4.77
CA LYS A 400 -15.85 16.04 -3.85
C LYS A 400 -16.05 14.56 -3.50
N ARG A 401 -16.03 13.68 -4.50
CA ARG A 401 -16.11 12.23 -4.25
C ARG A 401 -14.94 11.71 -3.41
N VAL A 402 -13.72 12.14 -3.71
CA VAL A 402 -12.54 11.76 -2.90
C VAL A 402 -12.72 12.18 -1.45
N LYS A 403 -13.24 13.39 -1.19
CA LYS A 403 -13.58 13.86 0.15
C LYS A 403 -14.56 12.92 0.85
N ASP A 404 -15.68 12.58 0.20
CA ASP A 404 -16.72 11.73 0.79
C ASP A 404 -16.18 10.34 1.16
N TYR A 405 -15.42 9.73 0.25
CA TYR A 405 -14.80 8.42 0.50
C TYR A 405 -13.67 8.48 1.53
N SER A 406 -12.95 9.60 1.65
CA SER A 406 -11.91 9.75 2.67
C SER A 406 -12.48 9.63 4.09
N VAL A 407 -13.71 10.09 4.31
CA VAL A 407 -14.42 9.92 5.59
C VAL A 407 -14.72 8.45 5.83
N GLN A 408 -15.22 7.73 4.82
CA GLN A 408 -15.51 6.30 4.93
C GLN A 408 -14.26 5.49 5.24
N ILE A 409 -13.16 5.75 4.51
CA ILE A 409 -11.87 5.10 4.69
C ILE A 409 -11.31 5.39 6.09
N SER A 410 -11.37 6.64 6.55
CA SER A 410 -10.90 7.02 7.88
C SER A 410 -11.73 6.36 8.99
N ASN A 411 -13.05 6.28 8.83
CA ASN A 411 -13.94 5.66 9.82
C ASN A 411 -13.69 4.15 9.88
N ALA A 412 -13.63 3.48 8.73
CA ALA A 412 -13.29 2.07 8.62
C ALA A 412 -11.96 1.75 9.33
N PHE A 413 -10.95 2.58 9.13
CA PHE A 413 -9.64 2.40 9.78
C PHE A 413 -9.71 2.61 11.30
N ASN A 414 -10.42 3.64 11.77
CA ASN A 414 -10.59 3.91 13.19
C ASN A 414 -11.37 2.80 13.91
N GLU A 415 -12.44 2.27 13.31
CA GLU A 415 -13.21 1.15 13.88
C GLU A 415 -12.35 -0.09 14.13
N ILE A 416 -11.40 -0.39 13.24
CA ILE A 416 -10.52 -1.56 13.37
C ILE A 416 -9.51 -1.37 14.50
N ILE A 417 -9.00 -0.15 14.68
CA ILE A 417 -8.04 0.18 15.73
C ILE A 417 -8.72 0.26 17.10
N GLU A 418 -9.92 0.81 17.17
CA GLU A 418 -10.66 1.02 18.42
C GLU A 418 -11.31 -0.27 18.95
N LYS A 419 -11.59 -1.25 18.09
CA LYS A 419 -11.89 -2.61 18.55
C LYS A 419 -10.71 -3.14 19.37
N ARG A 420 -10.89 -3.20 20.69
CA ARG A 420 -10.00 -3.96 21.59
C ARG A 420 -10.19 -5.44 21.29
N ILE A 421 -9.07 -6.14 21.09
CA ILE A 421 -9.00 -7.60 21.19
C ILE A 421 -8.93 -7.94 22.67
#